data_AF-A0A917CID5-F1
#
_entry.id   AF-A0A917CID5-F1
#
_cell.length_a   1.000
_cell.length_b   1.000
_cell.length_c   1.000
_cell.angle_alpha   90.00
_cell.angle_beta   90.00
_cell.angle_gamma   90.00
#
_symmetry.space_group_name_H-M   'P 1'
#
loop_
_entity.id
_entity.type
_entity.pdbx_description
1 polymer ?
#
loop_
_entity_poly.entity_id
_entity_poly.type
_entity_poly.pdbx_seq_one_letter_code
_entity_poly.pdbx_strand_id
1 'polypeptide(L)'
;MEQFGRSWDLLKACFGVLRDDKELLLFPALSGLVSLAVIAVFAVPLMLGRLLEHGLAPFNMALVFGFYLCQAMVIHYFNAALVGAAQIRLDGGNPTLGDGLRLANAHALPILGFAAISATAGLLLRRGKRRRRGLENAVTAAAGMAWQVATLLVIPVLLSRKIGPIDAIVESGKLLKRTWGENLIGTVGIWAGYKAAFSALLLASVAAVFFAFRASPALAVAVAGLCAAAMVLLVIVKSAVSAVYTAVLYRYAISGETAAGFEQARIEQALRNPA
;
A
#
# COMPACT_ATOMS: atom_id res chain seq x y z
N MET A 1 -5.42 0.14 -26.64
CA MET A 1 -6.12 -1.03 -26.05
C MET A 1 -5.16 -2.09 -25.50
N GLU A 2 -4.01 -2.33 -26.12
CA GLU A 2 -3.01 -3.31 -25.61
C GLU A 2 -2.45 -3.00 -24.21
N GLN A 3 -2.21 -1.74 -23.86
CA GLN A 3 -1.68 -1.37 -22.53
C GLN A 3 -2.68 -1.63 -21.38
N PHE A 4 -3.98 -1.47 -21.64
CA PHE A 4 -5.03 -1.79 -20.67
C PHE A 4 -5.20 -3.31 -20.50
N GLY A 5 -5.10 -4.09 -21.59
CA GLY A 5 -5.09 -5.56 -21.53
C GLY A 5 -3.91 -6.09 -20.70
N ARG A 6 -2.69 -5.59 -20.96
CA ARG A 6 -1.49 -5.95 -20.19
C ARG A 6 -1.62 -5.59 -18.70
N SER A 7 -2.20 -4.43 -18.38
CA SER A 7 -2.43 -4.01 -16.98
C SER A 7 -3.48 -4.88 -16.28
N TRP A 8 -4.51 -5.33 -17.00
CA TRP A 8 -5.55 -6.22 -16.49
C TRP A 8 -5.02 -7.64 -16.24
N ASP A 9 -4.18 -8.16 -17.14
CA ASP A 9 -3.56 -9.48 -16.98
C ASP A 9 -2.53 -9.48 -15.85
N LEU A 10 -1.78 -8.38 -15.68
CA LEU A 10 -0.92 -8.17 -14.51
C LEU A 10 -1.72 -8.20 -13.20
N LEU A 11 -2.88 -7.54 -13.18
CA LEU A 11 -3.76 -7.53 -12.01
C LEU A 11 -4.33 -8.92 -11.72
N LYS A 12 -4.83 -9.65 -12.74
CA LYS A 12 -5.29 -11.03 -12.59
C LYS A 12 -4.21 -11.95 -12.04
N ALA A 13 -2.98 -11.82 -12.50
CA ALA A 13 -1.87 -12.60 -11.98
C ALA A 13 -1.59 -12.29 -10.51
N CYS A 14 -1.61 -11.01 -10.11
CA CYS A 14 -1.50 -10.63 -8.69
C CYS A 14 -2.64 -11.24 -7.86
N PHE A 15 -3.87 -11.25 -8.39
CA PHE A 15 -5.00 -11.92 -7.76
C PHE A 15 -4.83 -13.45 -7.71
N GLY A 16 -4.24 -14.07 -8.73
CA GLY A 16 -3.90 -15.49 -8.75
C GLY A 16 -2.96 -15.85 -7.61
N VAL A 17 -1.87 -15.08 -7.45
CA VAL A 17 -0.92 -15.26 -6.33
C VAL A 17 -1.63 -15.18 -4.98
N LEU A 18 -2.53 -14.21 -4.77
CA LEU A 18 -3.29 -14.10 -3.50
C LEU A 18 -4.33 -15.19 -3.30
N ARG A 19 -4.91 -15.71 -4.39
CA ARG A 19 -5.86 -16.82 -4.34
C ARG A 19 -5.15 -18.11 -3.93
N ASP A 20 -3.96 -18.31 -4.47
CA ASP A 20 -3.12 -19.48 -4.24
C ASP A 20 -2.32 -19.37 -2.92
N ASP A 21 -2.23 -18.15 -2.36
CA ASP A 21 -1.60 -17.86 -1.07
C ASP A 21 -2.42 -16.88 -0.21
N LYS A 22 -3.40 -17.43 0.51
CA LYS A 22 -4.23 -16.63 1.43
C LYS A 22 -3.46 -16.14 2.65
N GLU A 23 -2.29 -16.72 2.96
CA GLU A 23 -1.47 -16.26 4.11
C GLU A 23 -0.93 -14.85 3.88
N LEU A 24 -0.76 -14.43 2.63
CA LEU A 24 -0.37 -13.05 2.28
C LEU A 24 -1.40 -12.01 2.78
N LEU A 25 -2.67 -12.38 2.97
CA LEU A 25 -3.69 -11.48 3.52
C LEU A 25 -3.54 -11.24 5.03
N LEU A 26 -2.77 -12.09 5.73
CA LEU A 26 -2.52 -11.93 7.16
C LEU A 26 -1.67 -10.69 7.44
N PHE A 27 -0.73 -10.33 6.56
CA PHE A 27 0.13 -9.16 6.80
C PHE A 27 -0.66 -7.84 6.83
N PRO A 28 -1.53 -7.51 5.85
CA PRO A 28 -2.36 -6.32 5.96
C PRO A 28 -3.38 -6.39 7.09
N ALA A 29 -3.92 -7.57 7.41
CA ALA A 29 -4.86 -7.74 8.52
C ALA A 29 -4.18 -7.42 9.87
N LEU A 30 -3.00 -7.99 10.12
CA LEU A 30 -2.19 -7.70 11.30
C LEU A 30 -1.75 -6.23 11.33
N SER A 31 -1.35 -5.67 10.19
CA SER A 31 -1.04 -4.23 10.07
C SER A 31 -2.22 -3.36 10.51
N GLY A 32 -3.44 -3.70 10.09
CA GLY A 32 -4.66 -3.01 10.51
C GLY A 32 -4.89 -3.10 12.01
N LEU A 33 -4.79 -4.29 12.60
CA LEU A 33 -4.95 -4.51 14.04
C LEU A 33 -3.91 -3.73 14.86
N VAL A 34 -2.64 -3.78 14.48
CA VAL A 34 -1.56 -3.04 15.15
C VAL A 34 -1.75 -1.53 14.96
N SER A 35 -2.20 -1.08 13.79
CA SER A 35 -2.50 0.32 13.53
C SER A 35 -3.64 0.83 14.43
N LEU A 36 -4.68 0.03 14.66
CA LEU A 36 -5.77 0.34 15.59
C LEU A 36 -5.27 0.39 17.04
N ALA A 37 -4.38 -0.51 17.45
CA ALA A 37 -3.76 -0.48 18.77
C ALA A 37 -2.95 0.81 18.97
N VAL A 38 -2.16 1.24 17.97
CA VAL A 38 -1.46 2.53 18.01
C VAL A 38 -2.45 3.69 18.10
N ILE A 39 -3.56 3.68 17.35
CA ILE A 39 -4.60 4.71 17.46
C ILE A 39 -5.15 4.75 18.89
N ALA A 40 -5.50 3.60 19.48
CA ALA A 40 -6.04 3.53 20.83
C ALA A 40 -5.06 4.11 21.88
N VAL A 41 -3.78 3.73 21.80
CA VAL A 41 -2.72 4.23 22.70
C VAL A 41 -2.58 5.76 22.62
N PHE A 42 -2.60 6.33 21.42
CA PHE A 42 -2.44 7.77 21.22
C PHE A 42 -3.75 8.57 21.35
N ALA A 43 -4.92 7.92 21.26
CA ALA A 43 -6.21 8.55 21.49
C ALA A 43 -6.44 8.88 22.97
N VAL A 44 -5.96 8.02 23.89
CA VAL A 44 -6.13 8.22 25.34
C VAL A 44 -5.60 9.60 25.82
N PRO A 45 -4.35 10.01 25.51
CA PRO A 45 -3.87 11.34 25.86
C PRO A 45 -4.70 12.49 25.27
N LEU A 46 -5.24 12.33 24.06
CA LEU A 46 -6.07 13.34 23.40
C LEU A 46 -7.46 13.46 24.06
N MET A 47 -8.07 12.33 24.45
CA MET A 47 -9.39 12.32 25.09
C MET A 47 -9.36 12.80 26.55
N LEU A 48 -8.23 12.64 27.24
CA LEU A 48 -8.04 13.14 28.60
C LEU A 48 -7.89 14.68 28.69
N GLY A 49 -8.10 15.40 27.59
CA GLY A 49 -8.27 16.87 27.54
C GLY A 49 -7.00 17.70 27.75
N ARG A 50 -6.01 17.17 28.51
CA ARG A 50 -4.83 17.94 28.96
C ARG A 50 -3.85 18.35 27.86
N LEU A 51 -3.87 17.70 26.69
CA LEU A 51 -2.92 18.02 25.62
C LEU A 51 -3.37 19.18 24.72
N LEU A 52 -4.65 19.30 24.38
CA LEU A 52 -5.09 20.32 23.41
C LEU A 52 -5.27 21.73 24.04
N GLU A 53 -5.35 21.81 25.37
CA GLU A 53 -5.47 23.07 26.11
C GLU A 53 -4.26 24.00 25.94
N HIS A 54 -3.06 23.45 25.70
CA HIS A 54 -1.81 24.21 25.61
C HIS A 54 -1.37 24.50 24.15
N GLY A 55 -2.25 24.30 23.17
CA GLY A 55 -1.94 24.58 21.76
C GLY A 55 -0.83 23.69 21.18
N LEU A 56 -0.05 24.17 20.20
CA LEU A 56 1.07 23.43 19.61
C LEU A 56 2.35 23.55 20.44
N ALA A 57 2.28 23.30 21.76
CA ALA A 57 3.47 23.21 22.60
C ALA A 57 4.45 22.14 22.06
N PRO A 58 5.77 22.26 22.31
CA PRO A 58 6.78 21.30 21.81
C PRO A 58 6.43 19.84 22.12
N PHE A 59 5.87 19.58 23.31
CA PHE A 59 5.40 18.27 23.72
C PHE A 59 4.27 17.72 22.82
N ASN A 60 3.28 18.56 22.50
CA ASN A 60 2.17 18.18 21.63
C ASN A 60 2.63 17.91 20.20
N MET A 61 3.59 18.69 19.69
CA MET A 61 4.21 18.43 18.39
C MET A 61 4.97 17.10 18.39
N ALA A 62 5.73 16.80 19.45
CA ALA A 62 6.45 15.54 19.60
C ALA A 62 5.48 14.34 19.68
N LEU A 63 4.35 14.47 20.39
CA LEU A 63 3.34 13.42 20.48
C LEU A 63 2.64 13.19 19.13
N VAL A 64 2.25 14.25 18.43
CA VAL A 64 1.68 14.14 17.08
C VAL A 64 2.69 13.50 16.11
N PHE A 65 3.95 13.94 16.14
CA PHE A 65 5.01 13.34 15.32
C PHE A 65 5.21 11.86 15.66
N GLY A 66 5.25 11.51 16.95
CA GLY A 66 5.34 10.13 17.44
C GLY A 66 4.19 9.27 16.92
N PHE A 67 2.95 9.78 16.96
CA PHE A 67 1.79 9.10 16.37
C PHE A 67 1.98 8.82 14.87
N TYR A 68 2.35 9.84 14.08
CA TYR A 68 2.58 9.67 12.64
C TYR A 68 3.74 8.72 12.34
N LEU A 69 4.82 8.78 13.13
CA LEU A 69 5.97 7.90 12.98
C LEU A 69 5.62 6.44 13.30
N CYS A 70 4.91 6.20 14.41
CA CYS A 70 4.44 4.86 14.79
C CYS A 70 3.50 4.28 13.72
N GLN A 71 2.55 5.07 13.23
CA GLN A 71 1.66 4.65 12.14
C GLN A 71 2.44 4.31 10.86
N ALA A 72 3.35 5.20 10.44
CA ALA A 72 4.19 4.98 9.26
C ALA A 72 5.05 3.72 9.43
N MET A 73 5.65 3.52 10.61
CA MET A 73 6.45 2.34 10.91
C MET A 73 5.62 1.06 10.79
N VAL A 74 4.43 1.00 11.39
CA VAL A 74 3.55 -0.18 11.29
C VAL A 74 3.21 -0.48 9.83
N ILE A 75 2.80 0.53 9.06
CA ILE A 75 2.42 0.35 7.66
C ILE A 75 3.62 -0.15 6.84
N HIS A 76 4.78 0.51 6.95
CA HIS A 76 5.96 0.15 6.15
C HIS A 76 6.57 -1.18 6.58
N TYR A 77 6.55 -1.52 7.87
CA TYR A 77 7.04 -2.79 8.40
C TYR A 77 6.23 -3.98 7.87
N PHE A 78 4.90 -3.94 7.99
CA PHE A 78 4.06 -5.03 7.46
C PHE A 78 4.01 -5.05 5.94
N ASN A 79 4.16 -3.90 5.27
CA ASN A 79 4.34 -3.85 3.82
C ASN A 79 5.65 -4.53 3.42
N ALA A 80 6.75 -4.30 4.12
CA ALA A 80 8.03 -4.97 3.89
C ALA A 80 7.92 -6.48 4.11
N ALA A 81 7.26 -6.90 5.19
CA ALA A 81 7.02 -8.32 5.46
C ALA A 81 6.24 -8.99 4.31
N LEU A 82 5.20 -8.31 3.80
CA LEU A 82 4.36 -8.78 2.71
C LEU A 82 5.08 -8.80 1.35
N VAL A 83 5.80 -7.74 1.01
CA VAL A 83 6.61 -7.67 -0.22
C VAL A 83 7.69 -8.75 -0.19
N GLY A 84 8.33 -8.95 0.95
CA GLY A 84 9.32 -10.00 1.16
C GLY A 84 8.74 -11.41 0.97
N ALA A 85 7.59 -11.69 1.61
CA ALA A 85 6.87 -12.95 1.41
C ALA A 85 6.44 -13.15 -0.06
N ALA A 86 6.00 -12.07 -0.73
CA ALA A 86 5.67 -12.11 -2.15
C ALA A 86 6.90 -12.42 -3.02
N GLN A 87 8.09 -11.89 -2.70
CA GLN A 87 9.33 -12.23 -3.41
C GLN A 87 9.67 -13.72 -3.27
N ILE A 88 9.58 -14.28 -2.06
CA ILE A 88 9.78 -15.73 -1.82
C ILE A 88 8.82 -16.57 -2.67
N ARG A 89 7.54 -16.19 -2.75
CA ARG A 89 6.56 -16.88 -3.60
C ARG A 89 6.90 -16.77 -5.08
N LEU A 90 7.32 -15.59 -5.54
CA LEU A 90 7.71 -15.35 -6.92
C LEU A 90 8.96 -16.15 -7.31
N ASP A 91 9.82 -16.48 -6.36
CA ASP A 91 10.99 -17.35 -6.55
C ASP A 91 10.63 -18.85 -6.53
N GLY A 92 9.33 -19.19 -6.43
CA GLY A 92 8.83 -20.56 -6.40
C GLY A 92 8.82 -21.21 -5.01
N GLY A 93 9.15 -20.45 -3.97
CA GLY A 93 9.08 -20.90 -2.58
C GLY A 93 7.66 -20.88 -2.01
N ASN A 94 7.50 -21.47 -0.82
CA ASN A 94 6.27 -21.39 -0.04
C ASN A 94 6.47 -20.42 1.13
N PRO A 95 6.05 -19.14 1.01
CA PRO A 95 6.25 -18.18 2.09
C PRO A 95 5.33 -18.49 3.26
N THR A 96 5.81 -18.20 4.46
CA THR A 96 4.99 -18.20 5.68
C THR A 96 4.92 -16.78 6.26
N LEU A 97 3.96 -16.55 7.16
CA LEU A 97 3.91 -15.33 7.97
C LEU A 97 5.24 -15.08 8.70
N GLY A 98 5.87 -16.15 9.20
CA GLY A 98 7.15 -16.08 9.91
C GLY A 98 8.31 -15.63 9.03
N ASP A 99 8.35 -16.05 7.76
CA ASP A 99 9.39 -15.64 6.81
C ASP A 99 9.32 -14.15 6.52
N GLY A 100 8.12 -13.65 6.23
CA GLY A 100 7.92 -12.22 5.98
C GLY A 100 8.29 -11.37 7.20
N LEU A 101 7.86 -11.76 8.40
CA LEU A 101 8.20 -11.04 9.63
C LEU A 101 9.69 -11.10 9.95
N ARG A 102 10.36 -12.23 9.74
CA ARG A 102 11.81 -12.37 9.90
C ARG A 102 12.56 -11.44 8.95
N LEU A 103 12.13 -11.36 7.69
CA LEU A 103 12.74 -10.49 6.69
C LEU A 103 12.54 -9.00 7.02
N ALA A 104 11.34 -8.63 7.50
CA ALA A 104 11.08 -7.26 7.97
C ALA A 104 11.90 -6.91 9.22
N ASN A 105 12.02 -7.83 10.18
CA ASN A 105 12.85 -7.66 11.37
C ASN A 105 14.33 -7.44 11.04
N ALA A 106 14.87 -8.19 10.07
CA ALA A 106 16.25 -8.01 9.59
C ALA A 106 16.51 -6.61 9.00
N HIS A 107 15.46 -5.91 8.57
CA HIS A 107 15.54 -4.59 7.94
C HIS A 107 14.78 -3.51 8.74
N ALA A 108 14.47 -3.76 10.01
CA ALA A 108 13.63 -2.87 10.82
C ALA A 108 14.20 -1.44 10.94
N LEU A 109 15.52 -1.30 11.08
CA LEU A 109 16.17 0.01 11.19
C LEU A 109 16.15 0.80 9.86
N PRO A 110 16.53 0.22 8.71
CA PRO A 110 16.31 0.87 7.41
C PRO A 110 14.83 1.23 7.15
N ILE A 111 13.88 0.36 7.52
CA ILE A 111 12.44 0.62 7.39
C ILE A 111 12.02 1.80 8.28
N LEU A 112 12.49 1.87 9.53
CA LEU A 112 12.22 2.98 10.44
C LEU A 112 12.73 4.30 9.87
N GLY A 113 13.94 4.30 9.30
CA GLY A 113 14.50 5.48 8.64
C GLY A 113 13.63 5.93 7.45
N PHE A 114 13.15 5.00 6.64
CA PHE A 114 12.23 5.31 5.56
C PHE A 114 10.85 5.81 6.06
N ALA A 115 10.34 5.23 7.15
CA ALA A 115 9.09 5.66 7.77
C ALA A 115 9.18 7.11 8.29
N ALA A 116 10.31 7.49 8.90
CA ALA A 116 10.56 8.86 9.34
C ALA A 116 10.61 9.85 8.16
N ILE A 117 11.28 9.48 7.06
CA ILE A 117 11.32 10.30 5.83
C ILE A 117 9.91 10.42 5.23
N SER A 118 9.15 9.32 5.16
CA SER A 118 7.80 9.33 4.61
C SER A 118 6.82 10.15 5.46
N ALA A 119 6.91 10.07 6.79
CA ALA A 119 6.10 10.86 7.71
C ALA A 119 6.39 12.37 7.57
N THR A 120 7.67 12.74 7.46
CA THR A 120 8.07 14.14 7.26
C THR A 120 7.65 14.67 5.89
N ALA A 121 7.83 13.90 4.81
CA ALA A 121 7.35 14.25 3.48
C ALA A 121 5.82 14.48 3.46
N GLY A 122 5.05 13.62 4.13
CA GLY A 122 3.60 13.77 4.27
C GLY A 122 3.17 15.05 4.99
N LEU A 123 3.90 15.45 6.04
CA LEU A 123 3.67 16.72 6.76
C LEU A 123 4.02 17.94 5.90
N LEU A 124 5.12 17.88 5.15
CA LEU A 124 5.58 18.96 4.29
C LEU A 124 4.61 19.22 3.13
N LEU A 125 4.13 18.16 2.47
CA LEU A 125 3.14 18.27 1.39
C LEU A 125 1.80 18.88 1.87
N ARG A 126 1.43 18.68 3.14
CA ARG A 126 0.21 19.25 3.74
C ARG A 126 0.31 20.73 4.10
N ARG A 127 1.50 21.25 4.42
CA ARG A 127 1.70 22.67 4.77
C ARG A 127 1.50 23.64 3.60
N GLY A 128 1.47 23.14 2.36
CA GLY A 128 1.32 23.94 1.14
C GLY A 128 -0.07 24.47 0.82
N LYS A 129 -1.11 24.21 1.63
CA LYS A 129 -2.53 24.58 1.37
C LYS A 129 -2.87 26.07 1.52
N ARG A 130 -1.93 27.00 1.31
CA ARG A 130 -2.33 28.39 0.95
C ARG A 130 -2.91 28.33 -0.46
N ARG A 131 -3.88 29.21 -0.81
CA ARG A 131 -4.48 29.29 -2.16
C ARG A 131 -3.40 29.61 -3.22
N ARG A 132 -2.62 28.61 -3.59
CA ARG A 132 -1.71 28.63 -4.73
C ARG A 132 -2.59 28.67 -5.98
N ARG A 133 -2.29 29.55 -6.93
CA ARG A 133 -3.02 29.69 -8.20
C ARG A 133 -2.07 29.33 -9.35
N GLY A 134 -2.55 28.60 -10.35
CA GLY A 134 -1.78 28.31 -11.57
C GLY A 134 -0.57 27.38 -11.37
N LEU A 135 0.59 27.82 -11.87
CA LEU A 135 1.83 27.02 -12.02
C LEU A 135 2.34 26.41 -10.70
N GLU A 136 2.20 27.12 -9.57
CA GLU A 136 2.63 26.61 -8.25
C GLU A 136 1.86 25.35 -7.83
N ASN A 137 0.58 25.25 -8.18
CA ASN A 137 -0.21 24.03 -7.95
C ASN A 137 0.27 22.89 -8.84
N ALA A 138 0.55 23.18 -10.11
CA ALA A 138 1.03 22.19 -11.06
C ALA A 138 2.37 21.59 -10.62
N VAL A 139 3.32 22.43 -10.20
CA VAL A 139 4.62 21.99 -9.68
C VAL A 139 4.47 21.16 -8.41
N THR A 140 3.61 21.60 -7.47
CA THR A 140 3.38 20.86 -6.22
C THR A 140 2.72 19.50 -6.48
N ALA A 141 1.77 19.45 -7.42
CA ALA A 141 1.12 18.21 -7.84
C ALA A 141 2.11 17.27 -8.53
N ALA A 142 2.95 17.79 -9.43
CA ALA A 142 4.00 17.03 -10.10
C ALA A 142 5.03 16.47 -9.11
N ALA A 143 5.47 17.27 -8.13
CA ALA A 143 6.37 16.81 -7.07
C ALA A 143 5.73 15.70 -6.23
N GLY A 144 4.44 15.82 -5.91
CA GLY A 144 3.67 14.77 -5.24
C GLY A 144 3.61 13.48 -6.05
N MET A 145 3.35 13.56 -7.36
CA MET A 145 3.36 12.39 -8.24
C MET A 145 4.74 11.76 -8.35
N ALA A 146 5.79 12.58 -8.52
CA ALA A 146 7.17 12.12 -8.56
C ALA A 146 7.57 11.40 -7.27
N TRP A 147 7.14 11.90 -6.11
CA TRP A 147 7.35 11.24 -4.81
C TRP A 147 6.69 9.86 -4.75
N GLN A 148 5.43 9.76 -5.17
CA GLN A 148 4.70 8.48 -5.17
C GLN A 148 5.36 7.45 -6.08
N VAL A 149 5.82 7.87 -7.27
CA VAL A 149 6.57 7.00 -8.17
C VAL A 149 7.92 6.63 -7.56
N ALA A 150 8.72 7.59 -7.13
CA ALA A 150 10.06 7.35 -6.61
C ALA A 150 10.08 6.43 -5.37
N THR A 151 9.00 6.38 -4.59
CA THR A 151 8.90 5.54 -3.39
C THR A 151 8.37 4.13 -3.65
N LEU A 152 7.91 3.83 -4.88
CA LEU A 152 7.21 2.58 -5.19
C LEU A 152 8.07 1.32 -4.97
N LEU A 153 9.37 1.38 -5.33
CA LEU A 153 10.31 0.25 -5.19
C LEU A 153 11.23 0.39 -3.97
N VAL A 154 11.00 1.33 -3.06
CA VAL A 154 11.89 1.54 -1.92
C VAL A 154 11.92 0.33 -1.00
N ILE A 155 10.76 -0.21 -0.66
CA ILE A 155 10.65 -1.39 0.22
C ILE A 155 11.42 -2.59 -0.35
N PRO A 156 11.18 -3.07 -1.58
CA PRO A 156 11.93 -4.21 -2.10
C PRO A 156 13.43 -3.91 -2.28
N VAL A 157 13.82 -2.65 -2.57
CA VAL A 157 15.23 -2.24 -2.60
C VAL A 157 15.87 -2.33 -1.20
N LEU A 158 15.16 -1.92 -0.15
CA LEU A 158 15.65 -2.02 1.23
C LEU A 158 15.81 -3.46 1.69
N LEU A 159 14.96 -4.37 1.20
CA LEU A 159 15.03 -5.79 1.55
C LEU A 159 16.13 -6.55 0.81
N SER A 160 16.50 -6.11 -0.39
CA SER A 160 17.46 -6.81 -1.24
C SER A 160 18.87 -6.22 -1.18
N ARG A 161 19.01 -4.92 -0.85
CA ARG A 161 20.28 -4.21 -0.82
C ARG A 161 20.54 -3.69 0.60
N LYS A 162 21.79 -3.85 1.06
CA LYS A 162 22.27 -3.31 2.35
C LYS A 162 22.57 -1.81 2.23
N ILE A 163 21.55 -1.00 1.96
CA ILE A 163 21.67 0.46 1.79
C ILE A 163 20.72 1.21 2.71
N GLY A 164 21.04 2.49 2.95
CA GLY A 164 20.20 3.37 3.77
C GLY A 164 18.89 3.77 3.08
N PRO A 165 17.93 4.35 3.82
CA PRO A 165 16.61 4.72 3.30
C PRO A 165 16.68 5.81 2.22
N ILE A 166 17.65 6.74 2.30
CA ILE A 166 17.84 7.78 1.29
C ILE A 166 18.35 7.16 -0.02
N ASP A 167 19.38 6.32 0.07
CA ASP A 167 19.93 5.62 -1.09
C ASP A 167 18.90 4.70 -1.74
N ALA A 168 18.03 4.08 -0.94
CA ALA A 168 16.93 3.25 -1.44
C ALA A 168 15.90 4.06 -2.23
N ILE A 169 15.57 5.29 -1.82
CA ILE A 169 14.71 6.20 -2.60
C ILE A 169 15.37 6.56 -3.93
N VAL A 170 16.66 6.90 -3.91
CA VAL A 170 17.41 7.24 -5.12
C VAL A 170 17.48 6.05 -6.08
N GLU A 171 17.77 4.86 -5.57
CA GLU A 171 17.87 3.64 -6.36
C GLU A 171 16.52 3.20 -6.93
N SER A 172 15.45 3.29 -6.13
CA SER A 172 14.06 3.07 -6.58
C SER A 172 13.71 3.99 -7.76
N GLY A 173 14.05 5.28 -7.66
CA GLY A 173 13.87 6.24 -8.76
C GLY A 173 14.67 5.89 -10.02
N LYS A 174 15.93 5.46 -9.87
CA LYS A 174 16.78 5.02 -11.00
C LYS A 174 16.21 3.78 -11.69
N LEU A 175 15.77 2.79 -10.91
CA LEU A 175 15.18 1.56 -11.43
C LEU A 175 13.92 1.87 -12.25
N LEU A 176 13.00 2.66 -11.70
CA LEU A 176 11.77 3.07 -12.38
C LEU A 176 12.03 3.91 -13.63
N LYS A 177 12.97 4.86 -13.57
CA LYS A 177 13.34 5.67 -14.74
C LYS A 177 13.85 4.80 -15.88
N ARG A 178 14.64 3.75 -15.57
CA ARG A 178 15.20 2.83 -16.57
C ARG A 178 14.16 1.88 -17.17
N THR A 179 13.25 1.35 -16.36
CA THR A 179 12.30 0.33 -16.84
C THR A 179 10.94 0.86 -17.30
N TRP A 180 10.51 2.02 -16.78
CA TRP A 180 9.11 2.45 -16.93
C TRP A 180 8.89 3.86 -17.48
N GLY A 181 9.94 4.67 -17.68
CA GLY A 181 9.94 5.91 -18.48
C GLY A 181 8.59 6.68 -18.52
N GLU A 182 8.08 6.97 -19.73
CA GLU A 182 6.81 7.68 -19.95
C GLU A 182 5.55 6.78 -19.84
N ASN A 183 5.71 5.47 -19.66
CA ASN A 183 4.61 4.49 -19.66
C ASN A 183 3.97 4.21 -18.28
N LEU A 184 4.39 4.93 -17.23
CA LEU A 184 3.88 4.79 -15.85
C LEU A 184 2.38 5.11 -15.68
N ILE A 185 1.71 5.59 -16.72
CA ILE A 185 0.29 5.96 -16.72
C ILE A 185 -0.62 4.72 -16.57
N GLY A 186 -0.15 3.50 -16.90
CA GLY A 186 -0.92 2.26 -16.77
C GLY A 186 -1.32 1.92 -15.32
N THR A 187 -0.47 2.21 -14.33
CA THR A 187 -0.73 1.95 -12.91
C THR A 187 -1.87 2.83 -12.36
N VAL A 188 -2.09 4.01 -12.97
CA VAL A 188 -3.18 4.93 -12.59
C VAL A 188 -4.55 4.32 -12.89
N GLY A 189 -4.67 3.55 -13.99
CA GLY A 189 -5.93 2.91 -14.40
C GLY A 189 -6.40 1.84 -13.42
N ILE A 190 -5.49 1.00 -12.94
CA ILE A 190 -5.78 -0.05 -11.92
C ILE A 190 -6.32 0.59 -10.64
N TRP A 191 -5.64 1.62 -10.13
CA TRP A 191 -6.07 2.29 -8.90
C TRP A 191 -7.31 3.15 -9.09
N ALA A 192 -7.59 3.64 -10.31
CA ALA A 192 -8.86 4.29 -10.63
C ALA A 192 -10.03 3.31 -10.50
N GLY A 193 -9.91 2.10 -11.06
CA GLY A 193 -10.91 1.04 -10.93
C GLY A 193 -11.17 0.67 -9.47
N TYR A 194 -10.11 0.49 -8.67
CA TYR A 194 -10.24 0.26 -7.23
C TYR A 194 -10.98 1.41 -6.51
N LYS A 195 -10.63 2.66 -6.79
CA LYS A 195 -11.29 3.83 -6.19
C LYS A 195 -12.77 3.91 -6.57
N ALA A 196 -13.12 3.57 -7.81
CA ALA A 196 -14.50 3.50 -8.25
C ALA A 196 -15.27 2.40 -7.51
N ALA A 197 -14.71 1.19 -7.43
CA ALA A 197 -15.31 0.08 -6.69
C ALA A 197 -15.50 0.38 -5.20
N PHE A 198 -14.48 0.96 -4.55
CA PHE A 198 -14.55 1.37 -3.15
C PHE A 198 -15.60 2.46 -2.92
N SER A 199 -15.67 3.48 -3.80
CA SER A 199 -16.68 4.54 -3.72
C SER A 199 -18.10 3.99 -3.92
N ALA A 200 -18.28 3.08 -4.89
CA ALA A 200 -19.57 2.44 -5.13
C ALA A 200 -20.00 1.58 -3.94
N LEU A 201 -19.09 0.79 -3.36
CA LEU A 201 -19.37 0.00 -2.16
C LEU A 201 -19.70 0.90 -0.96
N LEU A 202 -19.00 2.02 -0.78
CA LEU A 202 -19.28 2.98 0.28
C LEU A 202 -20.68 3.57 0.13
N LEU A 203 -21.05 4.04 -1.06
CA LEU A 203 -22.39 4.59 -1.33
C LEU A 203 -23.48 3.55 -1.13
N ALA A 204 -23.27 2.33 -1.63
CA ALA A 204 -24.18 1.20 -1.42
C ALA A 204 -24.33 0.85 0.06
N SER A 205 -23.23 0.90 0.83
CA SER A 205 -23.24 0.66 2.28
C SER A 205 -24.02 1.72 3.04
N VAL A 206 -23.82 3.00 2.72
CA VAL A 206 -24.58 4.11 3.32
C VAL A 206 -26.08 3.96 3.03
N ALA A 207 -26.45 3.66 1.79
CA ALA A 207 -27.84 3.42 1.41
C ALA A 207 -28.42 2.20 2.15
N ALA A 208 -27.71 1.08 2.17
CA ALA A 208 -28.14 -0.14 2.86
C ALA A 208 -28.37 0.09 4.36
N VAL A 209 -27.44 0.77 5.04
CA VAL A 209 -27.58 1.13 6.46
C VAL A 209 -28.74 2.08 6.68
N PHE A 210 -28.94 3.06 5.80
CA PHE A 210 -30.06 4.00 5.89
C PHE A 210 -31.43 3.29 5.77
N PHE A 211 -31.59 2.41 4.79
CA PHE A 211 -32.83 1.63 4.63
C PHE A 211 -33.03 0.62 5.76
N ALA A 212 -31.96 -0.02 6.23
CA ALA A 212 -32.01 -0.91 7.39
C ALA A 212 -32.44 -0.18 8.67
N PHE A 213 -31.94 1.04 8.88
CA PHE A 213 -32.32 1.89 10.01
C PHE A 213 -33.81 2.27 9.99
N ARG A 214 -34.38 2.51 8.80
CA ARG A 214 -35.81 2.76 8.63
C ARG A 214 -36.67 1.56 9.04
N ALA A 215 -36.15 0.34 8.90
CA ALA A 215 -36.86 -0.89 9.29
C ALA A 215 -36.67 -1.21 10.78
N SER A 216 -35.42 -1.25 11.29
CA SER A 216 -35.14 -1.33 12.72
C SER A 216 -33.69 -0.91 13.06
N PRO A 217 -33.46 -0.30 14.24
CA PRO A 217 -32.09 0.03 14.68
C PRO A 217 -31.17 -1.20 14.76
N ALA A 218 -31.69 -2.34 15.22
CA ALA A 218 -30.92 -3.59 15.31
C ALA A 218 -30.46 -4.10 13.94
N LEU A 219 -31.34 -4.06 12.93
CA LEU A 219 -30.98 -4.40 11.55
C LEU A 219 -29.93 -3.43 11.00
N ALA A 220 -30.04 -2.14 11.32
CA ALA A 220 -29.05 -1.15 10.89
C ALA A 220 -27.64 -1.47 11.42
N VAL A 221 -27.53 -1.87 12.69
CA VAL A 221 -26.25 -2.27 13.29
C VAL A 221 -25.69 -3.53 12.60
N ALA A 222 -26.53 -4.54 12.36
CA ALA A 222 -26.10 -5.75 11.67
C ALA A 222 -25.60 -5.47 10.24
N VAL A 223 -26.35 -4.66 9.48
CA VAL A 223 -25.97 -4.25 8.11
C VAL A 223 -24.71 -3.40 8.12
N ALA A 224 -24.57 -2.46 9.06
CA ALA A 224 -23.37 -1.65 9.21
C ALA A 224 -22.13 -2.52 9.49
N GLY A 225 -22.26 -3.53 10.35
CA GLY A 225 -21.19 -4.49 10.63
C GLY A 225 -20.75 -5.27 9.38
N LEU A 226 -21.71 -5.77 8.59
CA LEU A 226 -21.41 -6.48 7.34
C LEU A 226 -20.74 -5.57 6.30
N CYS A 227 -21.25 -4.35 6.12
CA CYS A 227 -20.66 -3.36 5.24
C CYS A 227 -19.23 -3.00 5.65
N ALA A 228 -19.00 -2.78 6.95
CA ALA A 228 -17.67 -2.51 7.48
C ALA A 228 -16.70 -3.68 7.21
N ALA A 229 -17.14 -4.92 7.45
CA ALA A 229 -16.33 -6.11 7.16
C ALA A 229 -15.98 -6.22 5.66
N ALA A 230 -16.93 -5.95 4.77
CA ALA A 230 -16.70 -5.95 3.32
C ALA A 230 -15.68 -4.87 2.90
N MET A 231 -15.78 -3.67 3.48
CA MET A 231 -14.83 -2.58 3.22
C MET A 231 -13.43 -2.92 3.72
N VAL A 232 -13.31 -3.50 4.93
CA VAL A 232 -12.03 -3.94 5.50
C VAL A 232 -11.39 -5.01 4.62
N LEU A 233 -12.15 -6.01 4.18
CA LEU A 233 -11.66 -7.04 3.28
C LEU A 233 -11.15 -6.43 1.96
N LEU A 234 -11.88 -5.48 1.39
CA LEU A 234 -11.49 -4.81 0.16
C LEU A 234 -10.16 -4.04 0.32
N VAL A 235 -9.95 -3.40 1.48
CA VAL A 235 -8.69 -2.72 1.82
C VAL A 235 -7.53 -3.72 1.99
N ILE A 236 -7.75 -4.84 2.69
CA ILE A 236 -6.75 -5.90 2.88
C ILE A 236 -6.30 -6.45 1.53
N VAL A 237 -7.27 -6.82 0.67
CA VAL A 237 -6.99 -7.34 -0.68
C VAL A 237 -6.21 -6.32 -1.50
N LYS A 238 -6.63 -5.05 -1.50
CA LYS A 238 -5.91 -3.97 -2.20
C LYS A 238 -4.47 -3.83 -1.71
N SER A 239 -4.24 -3.86 -0.41
CA SER A 239 -2.91 -3.77 0.18
C SER A 239 -2.03 -4.93 -0.27
N ALA A 240 -2.59 -6.14 -0.29
CA ALA A 240 -1.86 -7.33 -0.71
C ALA A 240 -1.55 -7.33 -2.21
N VAL A 241 -2.53 -6.97 -3.06
CA VAL A 241 -2.31 -6.79 -4.51
C VAL A 241 -1.22 -5.73 -4.75
N SER A 242 -1.24 -4.62 -4.01
CA SER A 242 -0.21 -3.58 -4.13
C SER A 242 1.18 -4.10 -3.83
N ALA A 243 1.33 -4.91 -2.78
CA ALA A 243 2.63 -5.44 -2.38
C ALA A 243 3.16 -6.49 -3.37
N VAL A 244 2.30 -7.40 -3.84
CA VAL A 244 2.64 -8.36 -4.90
C VAL A 244 3.02 -7.63 -6.18
N TYR A 245 2.24 -6.62 -6.58
CA TYR A 245 2.55 -5.78 -7.73
C TYR A 245 3.93 -5.09 -7.60
N THR A 246 4.23 -4.52 -6.44
CA THR A 246 5.54 -3.94 -6.15
C THR A 246 6.66 -4.98 -6.23
N ALA A 247 6.47 -6.20 -5.72
CA ALA A 247 7.45 -7.27 -5.81
C ALA A 247 7.71 -7.70 -7.27
N VAL A 248 6.65 -7.84 -8.07
CA VAL A 248 6.75 -8.16 -9.51
C VAL A 248 7.47 -7.04 -10.26
N LEU A 249 7.10 -5.78 -10.02
CA LEU A 249 7.74 -4.63 -10.65
C LEU A 249 9.23 -4.55 -10.30
N TYR A 250 9.56 -4.82 -9.04
CA TYR A 250 10.95 -4.84 -8.59
C TYR A 250 11.76 -5.92 -9.33
N ARG A 251 11.23 -7.14 -9.40
CA ARG A 251 11.88 -8.24 -10.10
C ARG A 251 12.13 -7.90 -11.56
N TYR A 252 11.11 -7.42 -12.26
CA TYR A 252 11.24 -6.95 -13.66
C TYR A 252 12.32 -5.87 -13.81
N ALA A 253 12.42 -4.95 -12.85
CA ALA A 253 13.41 -3.88 -12.88
C ALA A 253 14.86 -4.35 -12.68
N ILE A 254 15.08 -5.48 -11.99
CA ILE A 254 16.43 -6.01 -11.73
C ILE A 254 16.87 -7.08 -12.73
N SER A 255 15.97 -7.96 -13.18
CA SER A 255 16.33 -9.10 -14.04
C SER A 255 16.24 -8.79 -15.52
N GLY A 256 15.42 -7.81 -15.95
CA GLY A 256 15.11 -7.56 -17.36
C GLY A 256 14.30 -8.68 -18.03
N GLU A 257 14.37 -9.90 -17.49
CA GLU A 257 13.53 -11.04 -17.80
C GLU A 257 12.14 -10.82 -17.21
N THR A 258 11.12 -10.94 -18.06
CA THR A 258 9.74 -11.09 -17.63
C THR A 258 9.67 -12.24 -16.64
N ALA A 259 9.26 -11.98 -15.40
CA ALA A 259 9.05 -13.02 -14.39
C ALA A 259 8.33 -14.20 -15.05
N ALA A 260 9.00 -15.36 -15.08
CA ALA A 260 8.59 -16.57 -15.79
C ALA A 260 7.16 -17.07 -15.47
N GLY A 261 6.50 -16.51 -14.45
CA GLY A 261 5.06 -16.67 -14.20
C GLY A 261 4.14 -16.07 -15.28
N PHE A 262 4.66 -15.34 -16.28
CA PHE A 262 3.88 -14.83 -17.41
C PHE A 262 4.13 -15.54 -18.74
N GLU A 263 5.20 -16.34 -18.88
CA GLU A 263 5.33 -17.24 -20.03
C GLU A 263 4.43 -18.47 -19.88
N GLN A 264 4.14 -18.94 -18.65
CA GLN A 264 3.19 -20.02 -18.43
C GLN A 264 1.76 -19.70 -18.86
N ALA A 265 1.29 -18.45 -18.75
CA ALA A 265 -0.02 -18.07 -19.30
C ALA A 265 -0.06 -18.10 -20.84
N ARG A 266 1.09 -17.94 -21.53
CA ARG A 266 1.22 -18.14 -22.98
C ARG A 266 1.44 -19.61 -23.35
N ILE A 267 2.17 -20.37 -22.54
CA ILE A 267 2.48 -21.79 -22.79
C ILE A 267 1.26 -22.66 -22.49
N GLU A 268 0.45 -22.38 -21.45
CA GLU A 268 -0.83 -23.08 -21.21
C GLU A 268 -1.88 -22.76 -22.28
N GLN A 269 -1.83 -21.57 -22.88
CA GLN A 269 -2.73 -21.17 -23.97
C GLN A 269 -2.25 -21.71 -25.33
N ALA A 270 -0.93 -21.87 -25.53
CA ALA A 270 -0.34 -22.52 -26.69
C ALA A 270 -0.44 -24.07 -26.64
N LEU A 271 -0.44 -24.68 -25.45
CA LEU A 271 -0.67 -26.12 -25.24
C LEU A 271 -2.15 -26.50 -25.26
N ARG A 272 -3.06 -25.55 -25.02
CA ARG A 272 -4.51 -25.76 -25.23
C ARG A 272 -4.94 -25.63 -26.69
N ASN A 273 -4.08 -25.12 -27.58
CA ASN A 273 -4.33 -25.19 -29.02
C ASN A 273 -3.04 -25.00 -29.85
N PRO A 274 -2.28 -26.09 -30.10
CA PRO A 274 -1.48 -26.23 -31.30
C PRO A 274 -2.22 -27.17 -32.26
N ALA A 275 -2.59 -26.67 -33.44
CA ALA A 275 -3.05 -27.42 -34.64
C ALA A 275 -3.73 -28.79 -34.44
#